data_AF-A0AAN5H287-F1
#
_entry.id   AF-A0AAN5H287-F1
#
_cell.length_a   1.000
_cell.length_b   1.000
_cell.length_c   1.000
_cell.angle_alpha   90.00
_cell.angle_beta   90.00
_cell.angle_gamma   90.00
#
_symmetry.space_group_name_H-M   'P 1'
#
loop_
_entity.id
_entity.type
_entity.pdbx_description
1 polymer ?
#
loop_
_entity_poly.entity_id
_entity_poly.type
_entity_poly.pdbx_seq_one_letter_code
_entity_poly.pdbx_strand_id
1 'polypeptide(L)' 'CSNGWRWWNRKNKKALALASFYEAFNLNSLQPGSVVVVTTQSGMTIQIHKPKEEGRG' A
#
# COMPACT_ATOMS: atom_id res chain seq x y z
N CYS A 1 -29.17 -1.91 11.51
CA CYS A 1 -28.23 -0.78 11.28
C CYS A 1 -26.76 -1.07 11.62
N SER A 2 -26.36 -2.30 11.93
CA SER A 2 -25.01 -2.63 12.48
C SER A 2 -23.94 -2.95 11.42
N ASN A 3 -24.35 -3.21 10.17
CA ASN A 3 -23.42 -3.67 9.13
C ASN A 3 -22.55 -2.52 8.59
N GLY A 4 -23.10 -1.33 8.38
CA GLY A 4 -22.36 -0.18 7.82
C GLY A 4 -21.12 0.22 8.63
N TRP A 5 -21.22 0.22 9.97
CA TRP A 5 -20.11 0.58 10.85
C TRP A 5 -18.99 -0.46 10.84
N ARG A 6 -19.35 -1.75 10.74
CA ARG A 6 -18.39 -2.85 10.65
C ARG A 6 -17.61 -2.82 9.33
N TRP A 7 -18.29 -2.49 8.22
CA TRP A 7 -17.65 -2.29 6.91
C TRP A 7 -16.76 -1.04 6.87
N TRP A 8 -17.18 0.05 7.51
CA TRP A 8 -16.37 1.26 7.67
C TRP A 8 -15.08 0.98 8.46
N ASN A 9 -15.20 0.30 9.60
CA ASN A 9 -14.03 -0.12 10.39
C ASN A 9 -13.09 -1.05 9.62
N ARG A 10 -13.62 -1.94 8.77
CA ARG A 10 -12.81 -2.84 7.95
C ARG A 10 -12.07 -2.09 6.83
N LYS A 11 -12.70 -1.11 6.18
CA LYS A 11 -12.04 -0.21 5.21
C LYS A 11 -10.93 0.59 5.90
N ASN A 12 -11.20 1.10 7.11
CA ASN A 12 -10.23 1.89 7.86
C ASN A 12 -9.00 1.08 8.27
N LYS A 13 -9.17 -0.15 8.77
CA LYS A 13 -8.05 -1.05 9.10
C LYS A 13 -7.18 -1.40 7.88
N LYS A 14 -7.80 -1.63 6.72
CA LYS A 14 -7.05 -1.88 5.48
C LYS A 14 -6.27 -0.64 5.03
N ALA A 15 -6.87 0.55 5.09
CA ALA A 15 -6.21 1.79 4.74
C ALA A 15 -5.03 2.09 5.67
N LEU A 16 -5.19 1.87 6.99
CA LEU A 16 -4.12 2.00 7.98
C LEU A 16 -2.99 1.01 7.74
N ALA A 17 -3.29 -0.27 7.50
CA ALA A 17 -2.27 -1.27 7.21
C ALA A 17 -1.48 -0.93 5.93
N LEU A 18 -2.18 -0.42 4.90
CA LEU A 18 -1.54 0.04 3.67
C LEU A 18 -0.64 1.26 3.94
N ALA A 19 -1.11 2.25 4.69
CA ALA A 19 -0.32 3.43 5.04
C ALA A 19 0.95 3.07 5.82
N SER A 20 0.83 2.22 6.86
CA SER A 20 1.99 1.72 7.62
C SER A 20 2.94 0.90 6.76
N PHE A 21 2.43 0.11 5.80
CA PHE A 21 3.28 -0.61 4.85
C PHE A 21 4.06 0.37 3.96
N TYR A 22 3.40 1.40 3.41
CA TYR A 22 4.05 2.40 2.58
C TYR A 22 5.10 3.20 3.35
N GLU A 23 4.86 3.49 4.62
CA GLU A 23 5.84 4.15 5.50
C GLU A 23 7.04 3.25 5.79
N ALA A 24 6.81 1.99 6.22
CA ALA A 24 7.87 1.05 6.58
C ALA A 24 8.84 0.77 5.41
N PHE A 25 8.35 0.82 4.17
CA PHE A 25 9.15 0.63 2.97
C PHE A 25 9.54 1.95 2.27
N ASN A 26 9.32 3.12 2.90
CA ASN A 26 9.58 4.45 2.34
C ASN A 26 8.97 4.67 0.93
N LEU A 27 7.81 4.04 0.66
CA LEU A 27 7.14 4.10 -0.64
C LEU A 27 6.47 5.46 -0.90
N ASN A 28 6.34 6.30 0.14
CA ASN A 28 5.75 7.63 0.02
C ASN A 28 6.61 8.57 -0.84
N SER A 29 7.94 8.43 -0.81
CA SER A 29 8.86 9.24 -1.63
C SER A 29 8.99 8.74 -3.07
N LEU A 30 8.46 7.56 -3.40
CA LEU A 30 8.53 7.03 -4.75
C LEU A 30 7.60 7.78 -5.70
N GLN A 31 8.08 8.00 -6.92
CA GLN A 31 7.23 8.53 -7.98
C GLN A 31 6.11 7.53 -8.32
N PRO A 32 4.91 8.00 -8.68
CA PRO A 32 3.85 7.13 -9.19
C PRO A 32 4.34 6.35 -10.42
N GLY A 33 3.99 5.06 -10.51
CA GLY A 33 4.49 4.16 -11.57
C GLY A 33 5.88 3.56 -11.32
N SER A 34 6.51 3.86 -10.18
CA SER A 34 7.76 3.22 -9.76
C SER A 34 7.53 1.79 -9.26
N VAL A 35 8.57 0.96 -9.37
CA VAL A 35 8.62 -0.40 -8.81
C VAL A 35 9.74 -0.47 -7.78
N VAL A 36 9.43 -0.96 -6.59
CA VAL A 36 10.45 -1.33 -5.58
C VAL A 36 10.61 -2.84 -5.58
N VAL A 37 11.86 -3.28 -5.64
CA VAL A 37 12.23 -4.68 -5.50
C VAL A 37 13.05 -4.82 -4.22
N VAL A 38 12.54 -5.57 -3.26
CA VAL A 38 13.25 -5.92 -2.03
C VAL A 38 13.66 -7.38 -2.11
N THR A 39 14.96 -7.66 -2.03
CA THR A 39 15.49 -9.02 -2.02
C THR A 39 16.01 -9.34 -0.62
N THR A 40 15.46 -10.38 0.01
CA THR A 40 15.99 -10.89 1.28
C THR A 40 17.32 -11.61 1.05
N GLN A 41 18.13 -11.75 2.10
CA GLN A 41 19.38 -12.52 2.05
C GLN A 41 19.16 -13.99 1.64
N SER A 42 17.99 -14.55 1.93
CA SER A 42 17.60 -15.90 1.50
C SER A 42 17.18 -16.01 0.03
N GLY A 43 17.18 -14.89 -0.71
CA GLY A 43 16.81 -14.84 -2.14
C GLY A 43 15.32 -14.62 -2.41
N MET A 44 14.49 -14.39 -1.39
CA MET A 44 13.08 -14.05 -1.61
C MET A 44 12.96 -12.62 -2.11
N THR A 45 12.28 -12.42 -3.23
CA THR A 45 12.05 -11.11 -3.82
C THR A 45 10.60 -10.66 -3.62
N ILE A 46 10.41 -9.46 -3.10
CA ILE A 46 9.11 -8.79 -2.99
C ILE A 46 9.12 -7.62 -3.96
N GLN A 47 8.22 -7.66 -4.95
CA GLN A 47 8.00 -6.54 -5.87
C GLN A 47 6.77 -5.75 -5.45
N ILE A 48 6.94 -4.45 -5.28
CA ILE A 48 5.87 -3.53 -4.92
C ILE A 48 5.71 -2.53 -6.06
N HIS A 49 4.56 -2.60 -6.73
CA HIS A 49 4.19 -1.68 -7.80
C HIS A 49 3.39 -0.53 -7.21
N LYS A 50 3.93 0.69 -7.29
CA LYS A 50 3.14 1.90 -6.98
C LYS A 50 2.29 2.21 -8.21
N PRO A 51 0.95 2.17 -8.12
CA PRO A 51 0.11 2.53 -9.26
C PRO A 51 0.42 3.96 -9.70
N LYS A 52 0.31 4.23 -11.01
CA LYS A 52 0.31 5.61 -11.49
C LYS A 52 -0.87 6.32 -10.84
N GLU A 53 -0.70 7.58 -10.46
CA GLU A 53 -1.84 8.41 -10.13
C GLU A 53 -2.71 8.46 -11.38
N GLU A 54 -3.87 7.80 -11.31
CA GLU A 54 -4.90 7.95 -12.30
C GLU A 54 -5.41 9.38 -12.11
N GLY A 55 -4.91 10.30 -12.95
CA GLY A 55 -5.37 11.67 -12.98
C GLY A 55 -6.89 11.66 -13.10
N ARG A 56 -7.58 12.01 -12.02
CA ARG A 56 -8.99 12.35 -12.06
C ARG A 56 -9.10 13.71 -12.74
N GLY A 57 -9.09 13.68 -14.07
CA GLY A 57 -9.74 14.70 -14.89
C GLY A 57 -11.24 14.54 -14.80
#